data_AF-A0A1X7SG89-F1
#
_entry.id   AF-A0A1X7SG89-F1
#
_cell.length_a   1.000
_cell.length_b   1.000
_cell.length_c   1.000
_cell.angle_alpha   90.00
_cell.angle_beta   90.00
_cell.angle_gamma   90.00
#
_symmetry.space_group_name_H-M   'P 1'
#
loop_
_entity.id
_entity.type
_entity.pdbx_description
1 polymer ?
#
loop_
_entity_poly.entity_id
_entity_poly.type
_entity_poly.pdbx_seq_one_letter_code
_entity_poly.pdbx_strand_id
1 'polypeptide(L)' 'MLVISGGYDKKKDTLDDCWIFNITLHSWIKLDVPNSVSKRYGHSFSVFIMNPHCVWIITAGGYSRGTLVNNPNIVMLTEL' A
#
# COMPACT_ATOMS: atom_id res chain seq x y z
N MET A 1 -4.55 -10.23 -9.52
CA MET A 1 -4.55 -9.80 -8.10
C MET A 1 -4.67 -8.29 -8.07
N LEU A 2 -5.38 -7.73 -7.08
CA LEU A 2 -5.43 -6.27 -6.86
C LEU A 2 -4.72 -5.98 -5.54
N VAL A 3 -3.86 -4.96 -5.52
CA VAL A 3 -3.18 -4.51 -4.30
C VAL A 3 -3.79 -3.19 -3.87
N ILE A 4 -4.22 -3.10 -2.62
CA ILE A 4 -4.86 -1.92 -2.05
C ILE A 4 -4.10 -1.55 -0.79
N SER A 5 -3.82 -0.26 -0.59
CA SER A 5 -3.17 0.22 0.62
C SER A 5 -3.69 1.57 1.05
N GLY A 6 -3.75 1.75 2.37
CA GLY A 6 -4.12 3.01 2.99
C GLY A 6 -5.58 3.39 2.73
N GLY A 7 -5.84 4.69 2.75
CA GLY A 7 -7.18 5.25 2.69
C GLY A 7 -7.53 6.06 3.92
N TYR A 8 -8.79 6.50 3.97
CA TYR A 8 -9.30 7.39 4.99
C TYR A 8 -10.65 6.89 5.47
N ASP A 9 -10.76 6.62 6.77
CA ASP A 9 -11.93 5.99 7.34
C ASP A 9 -12.99 7.02 7.81
N LYS A 10 -14.15 6.51 8.23
CA LYS A 10 -15.25 7.35 8.72
C LYS A 10 -14.92 8.05 10.06
N LYS A 11 -13.93 7.55 10.80
CA LYS A 11 -13.43 8.15 12.05
C LYS A 11 -12.39 9.23 11.79
N LYS A 12 -12.14 9.58 10.52
CA LYS A 12 -11.15 10.56 10.09
C LYS A 12 -9.72 10.11 10.37
N ASP A 13 -9.48 8.80 10.42
CA ASP A 13 -8.15 8.24 10.56
C ASP A 13 -7.62 7.75 9.22
N THR A 14 -6.30 7.85 9.06
CA THR A 14 -5.58 7.30 7.92
C THR A 14 -5.33 5.82 8.17
N LEU A 15 -5.83 4.97 7.28
CA LEU A 15 -5.59 3.53 7.33
C LEU A 15 -4.12 3.25 7.04
N ASP A 16 -3.56 2.23 7.69
CA ASP A 16 -2.15 1.81 7.57
C ASP A 16 -1.99 0.35 7.14
N ASP A 17 -3.06 -0.24 6.62
CA ASP A 17 -3.07 -1.60 6.11
C ASP A 17 -2.76 -1.66 4.60
N CYS A 18 -2.32 -2.84 4.18
CA CYS A 18 -2.13 -3.19 2.79
C CYS A 18 -2.64 -4.61 2.56
N TRP A 19 -3.33 -4.80 1.45
CA TRP A 19 -4.05 -6.03 1.15
C TRP A 19 -3.87 -6.43 -0.29
N ILE A 20 -3.78 -7.74 -0.52
CA ILE A 20 -3.96 -8.35 -1.84
C ILE A 20 -5.36 -8.96 -1.88
N PHE A 21 -6.14 -8.53 -2.87
CA PHE A 21 -7.34 -9.21 -3.28
C PHE A 21 -7.01 -10.27 -4.33
N ASN A 22 -7.23 -11.53 -3.96
CA ASN A 22 -7.22 -12.64 -4.90
C ASN A 22 -8.55 -12.66 -5.64
N ILE A 23 -8.56 -12.14 -6.87
CA ILE A 23 -9.75 -12.09 -7.73
C ILE A 23 -10.31 -13.47 -8.08
N THR A 24 -9.48 -14.52 -8.08
CA THR A 24 -9.91 -15.89 -8.43
C THR A 24 -10.58 -16.59 -7.26
N LEU A 25 -10.00 -16.43 -6.06
CA LEU A 25 -10.51 -17.05 -4.82
C LEU A 25 -11.47 -16.13 -4.04
N HIS A 26 -11.67 -14.89 -4.50
CA HIS A 26 -12.41 -13.84 -3.80
C HIS A 26 -12.00 -13.67 -2.33
N SER A 27 -10.69 -13.80 -2.07
CA SER A 27 -10.13 -13.76 -0.71
C SER A 27 -9.15 -12.61 -0.56
N TRP A 28 -8.93 -12.22 0.70
CA TRP A 28 -8.03 -11.14 1.08
C TRP A 28 -6.83 -11.70 1.82
N ILE A 29 -5.65 -11.26 1.41
CA ILE A 29 -4.38 -11.56 2.09
C ILE A 29 -3.82 -10.24 2.59
N LYS A 30 -3.55 -10.16 3.90
CA LYS A 30 -2.94 -8.96 4.49
C LYS A 30 -1.44 -8.98 4.25
N LEU A 31 -0.89 -7.85 3.80
CA LEU A 31 0.55 -7.66 3.67
C LEU A 31 1.08 -6.87 4.85
N ASP A 32 2.23 -7.29 5.35
CA ASP A 32 3.00 -6.51 6.32
C ASP A 32 3.89 -5.54 5.55
N VAL A 33 3.47 -4.28 5.49
CA VAL A 33 4.23 -3.20 4.85
C VAL A 33 4.47 -2.07 5.86
N PRO A 34 5.59 -1.34 5.75
CA PRO A 34 5.86 -0.21 6.63
C PRO A 34 4.78 0.88 6.53
N ASN A 35 4.47 1.50 7.67
CA ASN A 35 3.55 2.64 7.73
C ASN A 35 3.95 3.81 6.83
N SER A 36 5.24 3.97 6.49
CA SER A 36 5.67 4.98 5.51
C SER A 36 5.06 4.75 4.13
N VAL A 37 4.73 3.52 3.79
CA VAL A 37 4.09 3.15 2.53
C VAL A 37 2.57 3.18 2.67
N SER A 38 2.02 2.56 3.71
CA SER A 38 0.58 2.32 3.83
C SER A 38 -0.21 3.43 4.51
N LYS A 39 0.35 4.16 5.49
CA LYS A 39 -0.41 5.09 6.35
C LYS A 39 -0.71 6.43 5.66
N ARG A 40 -1.50 6.43 4.59
CA ARG A 40 -1.79 7.62 3.76
C ARG A 40 -3.05 7.45 2.91
N TYR A 41 -3.65 8.56 2.47
CA TYR A 41 -4.75 8.58 1.50
C TYR A 41 -4.50 9.58 0.37
N GLY A 42 -5.26 9.45 -0.72
CA GLY A 42 -5.13 10.34 -1.90
C GLY A 42 -3.74 10.26 -2.56
N HIS A 43 -3.02 9.16 -2.36
CA HIS A 43 -1.69 8.94 -2.90
C HIS A 43 -1.77 8.19 -4.23
N SER A 44 -0.71 8.30 -5.04
CA SER A 44 -0.47 7.40 -6.16
C SER A 44 0.18 6.12 -5.66
N PHE A 45 -0.28 4.98 -6.14
CA PHE A 45 0.18 3.65 -5.74
C PHE A 45 0.50 2.83 -6.98
N SER A 46 1.67 2.19 -7.01
CA SER A 46 2.09 1.33 -8.12
C SER A 46 2.87 0.13 -7.61
N VAL A 47 2.67 -1.01 -8.28
CA VAL A 47 3.31 -2.27 -7.94
C VAL A 47 4.15 -2.71 -9.13
N PHE A 48 5.39 -3.09 -8.87
CA PHE A 48 6.33 -3.54 -9.88
C PHE A 48 6.88 -4.90 -9.50
N ILE A 49 6.69 -5.90 -10.37
CA ILE A 49 7.15 -7.27 -10.14
C ILE A 49 8.50 -7.42 -10.82
N MET A 50 9.58 -7.50 -10.05
CA MET A 50 10.93 -7.69 -10.57
C MET A 50 11.20 -9.16 -10.92
N ASN A 51 10.71 -10.06 -10.08
CA ASN A 51 10.78 -11.50 -10.26
C ASN A 51 9.63 -12.18 -9.47
N PRO A 52 9.38 -13.50 -9.65
CA PRO A 52 8.27 -14.20 -8.97
C PRO A 52 8.28 -14.11 -7.44
N HIS A 53 9.43 -13.79 -6.83
CA HIS A 53 9.63 -13.71 -5.39
C HIS A 53 9.95 -12.29 -4.89
N CYS A 54 9.92 -11.29 -5.78
CA CYS A 54 10.32 -9.92 -5.46
C CYS A 54 9.37 -8.92 -6.09
N VAL A 55 8.61 -8.27 -5.21
CA VAL A 55 7.62 -7.25 -5.58
C VAL A 55 7.98 -5.94 -4.92
N TRP A 56 7.97 -4.87 -5.70
CA TRP A 56 8.22 -3.52 -5.26
C TRP A 56 6.90 -2.77 -5.21
N ILE A 57 6.61 -2.16 -4.07
CA ILE A 57 5.47 -1.27 -3.89
C ILE A 57 6.01 0.14 -3.81
N ILE A 58 5.54 1.00 -4.70
CA ILE A 58 5.92 2.40 -4.79
C ILE A 58 4.69 3.25 -4.47
N THR A 59 4.84 4.15 -3.49
CA THR A 59 3.82 5.14 -3.16
C THR A 59 4.37 6.53 -3.30
N ALA A 60 3.60 7.42 -3.91
CA ALA A 60 3.99 8.81 -4.14
C ALA A 60 2.86 9.75 -3.74
N GLY A 61 3.20 10.86 -3.11
CA GLY A 61 2.19 11.86 -2.76
C GLY A 61 1.26 11.44 -1.61
N GLY A 62 0.10 12.11 -1.58
CA GLY A 62 -0.96 11.86 -0.62
C GLY A 62 -0.81 12.63 0.68
N TYR A 63 -1.67 12.29 1.63
CA TYR A 63 -1.76 12.94 2.93
C TYR A 63 -1.62 11.91 4.05
N SER A 64 -0.82 12.23 5.05
CA SER A 64 -0.56 11.39 6.21
C SER A 64 -0.36 12.26 7.45
N ARG A 65 -0.96 11.87 8.58
CA ARG A 65 -0.74 12.51 9.90
C ARG A 65 -0.84 14.05 9.89
N GLY A 66 -1.77 14.61 9.13
CA GLY A 66 -1.98 16.06 9.11
C GLY A 66 -1.10 16.84 8.11
N THR A 67 -0.30 16.15 7.28
CA THR A 67 0.59 16.80 6.32
C THR A 67 0.57 16.14 4.94
N LEU A 68 0.87 16.93 3.90
CA LEU A 68 1.10 16.43 2.55
C LEU A 68 2.47 15.73 2.50
N VAL A 69 2.49 14.55 1.89
CA VAL A 69 3.72 13.78 1.73
C VAL A 69 4.26 14.01 0.33
N ASN A 70 5.36 14.74 0.21
CA ASN A 70 5.94 15.06 -1.11
C ASN A 70 6.86 13.96 -1.64
N ASN A 71 7.54 13.23 -0.74
CA ASN A 71 8.54 12.25 -1.14
C ASN A 71 7.92 10.89 -1.41
N PRO A 72 8.30 10.22 -2.52
CA PRO A 72 7.91 8.83 -2.74
C PRO A 72 8.53 7.92 -1.68
N ASN A 73 7.85 6.83 -1.37
CA ASN A 73 8.35 5.73 -0.56
C ASN A 73 8.29 4.44 -1.35
N ILE A 74 9.24 3.55 -1.09
CA ILE A 74 9.33 2.25 -1.72
C ILE A 74 9.54 1.18 -0.66
N VAL A 75 8.86 0.05 -0.81
CA VAL A 75 9.15 -1.17 -0.05
C VAL A 75 9.33 -2.33 -1.01
N MET A 76 10.34 -3.14 -0.72
CA MET A 76 10.55 -4.44 -1.36
C MET A 76 9.92 -5.52 -0.47
N LEU A 77 9.04 -6.32 -1.05
CA LEU A 77 8.54 -7.54 -0.45
C LEU A 77 9.27 -8.71 -1.10
N THR A 78 9.97 -9.48 -0.26
CA THR A 78 10.59 -10.75 -0.61
C THR A 78 9.75 -11.85 0.00
N GLU A 79 9.30 -12.79 -0.83
CA GLU A 79 8.38 -13.89 -0.48
C GLU A 79 6.91 -13.44 -0.30
N LEU A 80 6.09 -13.73 -1.32
CA LEU A 80 4.63 -13.63 -1.33
C LEU A 80 4.01 -15.02 -1.50
#